data_AF-A0A0L0BX21-F1
#
_entry.id   AF-A0A0L0BX21-F1
#
_cell.length_a   1.000
_cell.length_b   1.000
_cell.length_c   1.000
_cell.angle_alpha   90.00
_cell.angle_beta   90.00
_cell.angle_gamma   90.00
#
_symmetry.space_group_name_H-M   'P 1'
#
loop_
_entity.id
_entity.type
_entity.pdbx_description
1 polymer ?
#
loop_
_entity_poly.entity_id
_entity_poly.type
_entity_poly.pdbx_seq_one_letter_code
_entity_poly.pdbx_strand_id
1 'polypeptide(L)'
;MQTTTTNTQRGTSKAKITVSDNFRQQLQSLIDVLQNTKPWYVRCIKPNAEKLPNKYDEVLVLDQLKYLGMLDIIRIRREGFPIHLTFNEFISKYKSLLRDKKAVSTKAYIENIMNSLNVSHSEWQIGKSKVFLRSKAYEPLEDTRKYLVHSMALLIQKNWKRYIQVKHYEHIRKATLKIQHAYRGWKMRIQFLRMRRAAVVIQSHLRGVYAREIY
;
A
#
# COMPACT_ATOMS: atom_id res chain seq x y z
N MET A 1 -28.38 -33.81 29.82
CA MET A 1 -29.72 -34.38 29.54
C MET A 1 -30.21 -33.77 28.24
N GLN A 2 -30.07 -34.50 27.14
CA GLN A 2 -30.49 -34.08 25.79
C GLN A 2 -31.87 -34.70 25.52
N THR A 3 -32.89 -33.88 25.35
CA THR A 3 -34.22 -34.32 24.89
C THR A 3 -34.20 -34.35 23.36
N THR A 4 -33.99 -35.55 22.80
CA THR A 4 -34.12 -35.84 21.37
C THR A 4 -35.60 -36.02 21.04
N THR A 5 -36.25 -34.98 20.55
CA THR A 5 -37.63 -35.07 20.05
C THR A 5 -37.61 -35.74 18.67
N THR A 6 -37.86 -37.06 18.63
CA THR A 6 -38.06 -37.82 17.40
C THR A 6 -39.40 -37.43 16.77
N ASN A 7 -39.35 -36.63 15.70
CA ASN A 7 -40.53 -36.22 14.95
C ASN A 7 -40.89 -37.30 13.92
N THR A 8 -41.89 -38.11 14.24
CA THR A 8 -42.39 -39.23 13.42
C THR A 8 -43.14 -38.69 12.20
N GLN A 9 -42.47 -38.55 11.05
CA GLN A 9 -43.14 -38.21 9.79
C GLN A 9 -43.84 -39.45 9.21
N ARG A 10 -45.17 -39.43 9.21
CA ARG A 10 -46.03 -40.39 8.49
C ARG A 10 -45.79 -40.25 6.98
N GLY A 11 -45.39 -41.35 6.35
CA GLY A 11 -45.10 -41.42 4.93
C GLY A 11 -46.34 -41.23 4.07
N THR A 12 -46.48 -40.05 3.47
CA THR A 12 -47.01 -39.93 2.12
C THR A 12 -45.79 -40.00 1.19
N SER A 13 -45.88 -40.80 0.12
CA SER A 13 -44.83 -40.93 -0.88
C SER A 13 -44.34 -39.54 -1.29
N LYS A 14 -43.05 -39.24 -1.08
CA LYS A 14 -42.44 -37.96 -1.49
C LYS A 14 -42.86 -37.71 -2.94
N ALA A 15 -43.71 -36.70 -3.15
CA ALA A 15 -44.12 -36.28 -4.47
C ALA A 15 -42.85 -36.07 -5.31
N LYS A 16 -42.83 -36.56 -6.55
CA LYS A 16 -41.68 -36.39 -7.44
C LYS A 16 -41.34 -34.90 -7.49
N ILE A 17 -40.08 -34.57 -7.22
CA ILE A 17 -39.57 -33.19 -7.22
C ILE A 17 -39.92 -32.57 -8.57
N THR A 18 -40.60 -31.43 -8.54
CA THR A 18 -40.95 -30.71 -9.78
C THR A 18 -39.75 -29.93 -10.30
N VAL A 19 -39.79 -29.53 -11.57
CA VAL A 19 -38.78 -28.61 -12.15
C VAL A 19 -38.73 -27.30 -11.33
N SER A 20 -39.88 -26.78 -10.91
CA SER A 20 -39.99 -25.59 -10.07
C SER A 20 -39.33 -25.77 -8.70
N ASP A 21 -39.49 -26.95 -8.08
CA ASP A 21 -38.83 -27.26 -6.81
C ASP A 21 -37.31 -27.29 -6.95
N ASN A 22 -36.81 -27.88 -8.04
CA ASN A 22 -35.38 -27.93 -8.33
C ASN A 22 -34.82 -26.52 -8.59
N PHE A 23 -35.50 -25.72 -9.42
CA PHE A 23 -35.11 -24.33 -9.68
C PHE A 23 -35.09 -23.48 -8.40
N ARG A 24 -36.10 -23.64 -7.53
CA ARG A 24 -36.15 -22.93 -6.24
C ARG A 24 -34.96 -23.29 -5.35
N GLN A 25 -34.61 -24.57 -5.27
CA GLN A 25 -33.46 -25.03 -4.49
C GLN A 25 -32.14 -24.48 -5.05
N GLN A 26 -31.97 -24.49 -6.37
CA GLN A 26 -30.80 -23.92 -7.03
C GLN A 26 -30.67 -22.41 -6.79
N LEU A 27 -31.79 -21.67 -6.91
CA LEU A 27 -31.80 -20.22 -6.67
C LEU A 27 -31.47 -19.89 -5.22
N GLN A 28 -32.01 -20.64 -4.26
CA GLN A 28 -31.69 -20.45 -2.84
C GLN A 28 -30.21 -20.69 -2.57
N SER A 29 -29.65 -21.79 -3.10
CA SER A 29 -28.23 -22.09 -2.97
C SER A 29 -27.34 -20.97 -3.54
N LEU A 30 -27.71 -20.39 -4.69
CA LEU A 30 -27.02 -19.24 -5.26
C LEU A 30 -27.11 -18.00 -4.35
N ILE A 31 -28.29 -17.70 -3.81
CA ILE A 31 -28.49 -16.56 -2.91
C ILE A 31 -27.61 -16.71 -1.66
N ASP A 32 -27.53 -17.92 -1.09
CA ASP A 32 -26.71 -18.19 0.09
C ASP A 32 -25.22 -17.94 -0.20
N VAL A 33 -24.74 -18.32 -1.39
CA VAL A 33 -23.37 -18.00 -1.84
C VAL A 33 -23.19 -16.48 -1.98
N LEU A 34 -24.13 -15.80 -2.64
CA LEU A 34 -24.04 -14.35 -2.86
C LEU A 34 -24.06 -13.56 -1.54
N GLN A 35 -24.88 -13.97 -0.56
CA GLN A 35 -24.97 -13.33 0.75
C GLN A 35 -23.68 -13.44 1.57
N ASN A 36 -22.88 -14.48 1.33
CA ASN A 36 -21.58 -14.68 1.98
C ASN A 36 -20.43 -13.95 1.26
N THR A 37 -20.71 -13.23 0.17
CA THR A 37 -19.72 -12.47 -0.60
C THR A 37 -19.99 -10.96 -0.53
N LYS A 38 -19.05 -10.16 -1.03
CA LYS A 38 -19.25 -8.72 -1.26
C LYS A 38 -19.73 -8.49 -2.70
N PRO A 39 -21.01 -8.22 -2.96
CA PRO A 39 -21.52 -8.10 -4.31
C PRO A 39 -21.11 -6.77 -4.95
N TRP A 40 -20.78 -6.84 -6.24
CA TRP A 40 -20.65 -5.70 -7.12
C TRP A 40 -21.72 -5.78 -8.20
N TYR A 41 -22.46 -4.69 -8.40
CA TYR A 41 -23.61 -4.67 -9.31
C TYR A 41 -23.24 -3.98 -10.62
N VAL A 42 -23.48 -4.66 -11.74
CA VAL A 42 -23.41 -4.10 -13.08
C VAL A 42 -24.83 -4.12 -13.67
N ARG A 43 -25.27 -2.99 -14.23
CA ARG A 43 -26.58 -2.85 -14.88
C ARG A 43 -26.36 -2.59 -16.36
N CYS A 44 -26.77 -3.53 -17.20
CA CYS A 44 -26.71 -3.39 -18.64
C CYS A 44 -27.94 -2.62 -19.13
N ILE A 45 -27.73 -1.66 -20.04
CA ILE A 45 -28.79 -0.84 -20.64
C ILE A 45 -28.76 -1.06 -22.15
N LYS A 46 -29.93 -1.38 -22.73
CA LYS A 46 -30.11 -1.53 -24.17
C LYS A 46 -30.34 -0.15 -24.80
N PRO A 47 -29.46 0.34 -25.69
CA PRO A 47 -29.55 1.72 -26.19
C PRO A 47 -30.66 1.90 -27.24
N ASN A 48 -31.00 0.86 -28.01
CA ASN A 48 -32.08 0.88 -29.01
C ASN A 48 -32.57 -0.55 -29.31
N ALA A 49 -33.79 -0.68 -29.81
CA ALA A 49 -34.39 -1.98 -30.15
C ALA A 49 -33.79 -2.63 -31.42
N GLU A 50 -33.36 -1.80 -32.37
CA GLU A 50 -32.91 -2.17 -33.72
C GLU A 50 -31.48 -2.76 -33.77
N LYS A 51 -30.76 -2.77 -32.65
CA LYS A 51 -29.36 -3.24 -32.55
C LYS A 51 -28.38 -2.40 -33.38
N LEU A 52 -28.69 -1.14 -33.62
CA LEU A 52 -27.82 -0.23 -34.34
C LEU A 52 -26.74 0.38 -33.43
N PRO A 53 -25.48 0.49 -33.89
CA PRO A 53 -24.46 1.23 -33.15
C PRO A 53 -24.81 2.73 -33.13
N ASN A 54 -24.38 3.44 -32.07
CA ASN A 54 -24.54 4.90 -31.92
C ASN A 54 -25.99 5.44 -32.00
N LYS A 55 -27.01 4.57 -31.96
CA LYS A 55 -28.41 4.99 -31.86
C LYS A 55 -28.85 4.92 -30.40
N TYR A 56 -29.28 6.06 -29.85
CA TYR A 56 -29.79 6.19 -28.49
C TYR A 56 -31.28 6.51 -28.52
N ASP A 57 -32.09 5.60 -28.01
CA ASP A 57 -33.53 5.77 -27.82
C ASP A 57 -33.79 6.19 -26.38
N GLU A 58 -34.11 7.48 -26.21
CA GLU A 58 -34.29 8.09 -24.89
C GLU A 58 -35.45 7.45 -24.11
N VAL A 59 -36.56 7.15 -24.76
CA VAL A 59 -37.75 6.59 -24.09
C VAL A 59 -37.45 5.19 -23.60
N LEU A 60 -36.87 4.35 -24.47
CA LEU A 60 -36.47 2.99 -24.12
C LEU A 60 -35.45 2.98 -22.96
N VAL A 61 -34.45 3.86 -23.00
CA VAL A 61 -33.44 3.92 -21.94
C VAL A 61 -34.02 4.47 -20.64
N LEU A 62 -34.86 5.50 -20.70
CA LEU A 62 -35.51 6.06 -19.53
C LEU A 62 -36.39 5.03 -18.81
N ASP A 63 -37.17 4.25 -19.56
CA ASP A 63 -38.00 3.20 -18.97
C ASP A 63 -37.15 2.09 -18.33
N GLN A 64 -36.01 1.74 -18.94
CA GLN A 64 -35.02 0.87 -18.30
C GLN A 64 -34.50 1.42 -16.98
N LEU A 65 -34.14 2.70 -16.93
CA LEU A 65 -33.67 3.32 -15.69
C LEU A 65 -34.74 3.33 -14.60
N LYS A 66 -36.02 3.51 -14.96
CA LYS A 66 -37.16 3.46 -14.04
C LYS A 66 -37.38 2.05 -13.50
N TYR A 67 -37.57 1.03 -14.34
CA TYR A 67 -37.88 -0.31 -13.84
C TYR A 67 -36.68 -0.99 -13.16
N LEU A 68 -35.45 -0.60 -13.50
CA LEU A 68 -34.25 -1.05 -12.77
C LEU A 68 -34.06 -0.33 -11.42
N GLY A 69 -34.88 0.69 -11.12
CA GLY A 69 -34.81 1.48 -9.89
C GLY A 69 -33.55 2.34 -9.79
N MET A 70 -32.94 2.71 -10.92
CA MET A 70 -31.65 3.41 -10.91
C MET A 70 -31.73 4.77 -10.22
N LEU A 71 -32.84 5.50 -10.41
CA LEU A 71 -33.05 6.80 -9.78
C LEU A 71 -33.19 6.69 -8.25
N ASP A 72 -33.91 5.68 -7.77
CA ASP A 72 -34.08 5.44 -6.33
C ASP A 72 -32.76 5.02 -5.69
N ILE A 73 -31.99 4.16 -6.36
CA ILE A 73 -30.65 3.76 -5.89
C ILE A 73 -29.72 4.99 -5.79
N ILE A 74 -29.75 5.89 -6.78
CA ILE A 74 -28.97 7.14 -6.75
C ILE A 74 -29.43 8.03 -5.60
N ARG A 75 -30.75 8.18 -5.39
CA ARG A 75 -31.30 8.99 -4.30
C ARG A 75 -30.87 8.44 -2.94
N ILE A 76 -31.07 7.15 -2.68
CA ILE A 76 -30.69 6.48 -1.42
C ILE A 76 -29.19 6.63 -1.16
N ARG A 77 -28.34 6.46 -2.19
CA ARG A 77 -26.88 6.64 -2.04
C ARG A 77 -26.49 8.09 -1.80
N ARG A 78 -27.20 9.05 -2.40
CA ARG A 78 -26.93 10.48 -2.26
C ARG A 78 -27.42 11.02 -0.92
N GLU A 79 -28.54 10.53 -0.40
CA GLU A 79 -29.11 10.98 0.87
C GLU A 79 -28.57 10.19 2.06
N GLY A 80 -28.16 8.94 1.85
CA GLY A 80 -27.56 8.08 2.86
C GLY A 80 -26.05 8.19 2.98
N PHE A 81 -25.48 7.24 3.72
CA PHE A 81 -24.04 7.07 3.90
C PHE A 81 -23.61 5.76 3.23
N PRO A 82 -23.25 5.75 1.93
CA PRO A 82 -23.04 4.50 1.19
C PRO A 82 -21.87 3.65 1.70
N ILE A 83 -20.98 4.20 2.53
CA ILE A 83 -19.76 3.54 2.99
C ILE A 83 -19.86 3.29 4.48
N HIS A 84 -19.80 2.01 4.87
CA HIS A 84 -19.88 1.57 6.26
C HIS A 84 -18.61 0.82 6.63
N LEU A 85 -17.95 1.22 7.71
CA LEU A 85 -16.77 0.56 8.25
C LEU A 85 -17.01 0.23 9.71
N THR A 86 -16.65 -0.97 10.17
CA THR A 86 -16.61 -1.24 11.61
C THR A 86 -15.56 -0.36 12.28
N PHE A 87 -15.69 -0.12 13.58
CA PHE A 87 -14.69 0.66 14.31
C PHE A 87 -13.28 0.08 14.18
N ASN A 88 -13.15 -1.25 14.23
CA ASN A 88 -11.87 -1.93 14.08
C ASN A 88 -11.27 -1.74 12.68
N GLU A 89 -12.08 -1.87 11.63
CA GLU A 89 -11.62 -1.63 10.25
C GLU A 89 -11.19 -0.18 10.06
N PHE A 90 -12.01 0.77 10.52
CA PHE A 90 -11.72 2.19 10.40
C PHE A 90 -10.39 2.54 11.09
N ILE A 91 -10.23 2.13 12.35
CA ILE A 91 -9.01 2.42 13.11
C ILE A 91 -7.80 1.73 12.50
N SER A 92 -7.90 0.44 12.14
CA SER A 92 -6.78 -0.29 11.54
C SER A 92 -6.28 0.39 10.25
N LYS A 93 -7.22 0.88 9.44
CA LYS A 93 -6.94 1.53 8.15
C LYS A 93 -6.39 2.95 8.33
N TYR A 94 -6.97 3.74 9.22
CA TYR A 94 -6.72 5.18 9.31
C TYR A 94 -5.83 5.61 10.49
N LYS A 95 -5.40 4.68 11.36
CA LYS A 95 -4.55 4.99 12.52
C LYS A 95 -3.26 5.76 12.20
N SER A 96 -2.74 5.61 10.97
CA SER A 96 -1.51 6.28 10.53
C SER A 96 -1.70 7.76 10.21
N LEU A 97 -2.95 8.22 10.08
CA LEU A 97 -3.25 9.63 9.81
C LEU A 97 -3.02 10.51 11.04
N LEU A 98 -3.21 9.97 12.24
CA LEU A 98 -2.92 10.67 13.49
C LEU A 98 -1.49 10.39 13.95
N ARG A 99 -0.76 11.46 14.27
CA ARG A 99 0.55 11.37 14.92
C ARG A 99 0.43 11.00 16.40
N ASP A 100 -0.58 11.53 17.09
CA ASP A 100 -0.87 11.20 18.49
C ASP A 100 -1.89 10.05 18.57
N LYS A 101 -1.53 9.00 19.31
CA LYS A 101 -2.35 7.79 19.47
C LYS A 101 -3.13 7.78 20.77
N LYS A 102 -3.02 8.83 21.59
CA LYS A 102 -3.76 8.93 22.84
C LYS A 102 -5.20 9.33 22.55
N ALA A 103 -6.12 8.39 22.75
CA ALA A 103 -7.54 8.68 22.82
C ALA A 103 -8.16 7.95 24.01
N VAL A 104 -9.10 8.63 24.67
CA VAL A 104 -9.83 8.13 25.83
C VAL A 104 -10.84 7.06 25.41
N SER A 105 -11.37 7.13 24.19
CA SER A 105 -12.33 6.14 23.66
C SER A 105 -12.20 5.95 22.14
N THR A 106 -12.69 4.82 21.64
CA THR A 106 -12.76 4.48 20.21
C THR A 106 -13.47 5.55 19.39
N LYS A 107 -14.58 6.10 19.91
CA LYS A 107 -15.36 7.14 19.22
C LYS A 107 -14.59 8.46 19.17
N ALA A 108 -14.02 8.89 20.30
CA ALA A 108 -13.18 10.08 20.34
C ALA A 108 -11.98 9.98 19.40
N TYR A 109 -11.39 8.78 19.26
CA TYR A 109 -10.32 8.56 18.29
C TYR A 109 -10.79 8.77 16.84
N ILE A 110 -11.97 8.25 16.49
CA ILE A 110 -12.57 8.43 15.16
C ILE A 110 -12.87 9.92 14.92
N GLU A 111 -13.46 10.61 15.89
CA GLU A 111 -13.73 12.06 15.81
C GLU A 111 -12.44 12.86 15.62
N ASN A 112 -11.38 12.52 16.36
CA ASN A 112 -10.08 13.17 16.20
C ASN A 112 -9.51 12.99 14.77
N ILE A 113 -9.67 11.81 14.16
CA ILE A 113 -9.26 11.59 12.76
C ILE A 113 -10.08 12.50 11.83
N MET A 114 -11.40 12.53 11.98
CA MET A 114 -12.27 13.33 11.11
C MET A 114 -12.00 14.83 11.24
N ASN A 115 -11.79 15.31 12.45
CA ASN A 115 -11.47 16.71 12.75
C ASN A 115 -10.08 17.11 12.24
N SER A 116 -9.10 16.19 12.30
CA SER A 116 -7.75 16.46 11.77
C SER A 116 -7.72 16.72 10.26
N LEU A 117 -8.71 16.19 9.53
CA LEU A 117 -8.88 16.37 8.09
C LEU A 117 -9.92 17.44 7.73
N ASN A 118 -10.45 18.17 8.73
CA ASN A 118 -11.47 19.20 8.57
C ASN A 118 -12.71 18.73 7.78
N VAL A 119 -13.12 17.47 7.97
CA VAL A 119 -14.29 16.91 7.27
C VAL A 119 -15.56 17.38 7.97
N SER A 120 -16.50 17.97 7.21
CA SER A 120 -17.80 18.39 7.72
C SER A 120 -18.52 17.24 8.44
N HIS A 121 -19.09 17.53 9.62
CA HIS A 121 -19.89 16.57 10.41
C HIS A 121 -21.17 16.12 9.69
N SER A 122 -21.62 16.82 8.64
CA SER A 122 -22.74 16.37 7.79
C SER A 122 -22.40 15.17 6.91
N GLU A 123 -21.10 14.94 6.65
CA GLU A 123 -20.62 13.94 5.70
C GLU A 123 -20.29 12.59 6.34
N TRP A 124 -20.39 12.49 7.67
CA TRP A 124 -20.14 11.26 8.41
C TRP A 124 -20.98 11.15 9.67
N GLN A 125 -21.19 9.92 10.14
CA GLN A 125 -21.86 9.64 11.42
C GLN A 125 -21.21 8.44 12.12
N ILE A 126 -21.20 8.47 13.46
CA ILE A 126 -20.74 7.35 14.29
C ILE A 126 -21.96 6.63 14.85
N GLY A 127 -22.13 5.37 14.45
CA GLY A 127 -23.18 4.50 14.98
C GLY A 127 -22.78 3.83 16.30
N LYS A 128 -23.42 2.69 16.60
CA LYS A 128 -23.08 1.87 17.77
C LYS A 128 -21.79 1.06 17.57
N SER A 129 -21.57 0.52 16.37
CA SER A 129 -20.44 -0.38 16.04
C SER A 129 -19.72 -0.03 14.74
N LYS A 130 -20.26 0.92 13.96
CA LYS A 130 -19.78 1.28 12.63
C LYS A 130 -19.70 2.79 12.45
N VAL A 131 -18.78 3.22 11.60
CA VAL A 131 -18.67 4.57 11.06
C VAL A 131 -19.34 4.58 9.69
N PHE A 132 -20.17 5.58 9.46
CA PHE A 132 -20.94 5.80 8.25
C PHE A 132 -20.38 7.02 7.54
N LEU A 133 -19.99 6.88 6.27
CA LEU A 133 -19.29 7.90 5.50
C LEU A 133 -19.99 8.11 4.15
N ARG A 134 -20.04 9.37 3.72
CA ARG A 134 -20.30 9.75 2.33
C ARG A 134 -19.00 9.80 1.53
N SER A 135 -19.09 9.81 0.21
CA SER A 135 -17.91 9.87 -0.67
C SER A 135 -17.02 11.08 -0.37
N LYS A 136 -17.61 12.25 -0.10
CA LYS A 136 -16.87 13.48 0.23
C LYS A 136 -16.05 13.38 1.52
N ALA A 137 -16.45 12.54 2.48
CA ALA A 137 -15.67 12.26 3.68
C ALA A 137 -14.64 11.14 3.44
N TYR A 138 -15.03 10.12 2.69
CA TYR A 138 -14.21 8.93 2.46
C TYR A 138 -13.03 9.16 1.51
N GLU A 139 -13.23 9.92 0.42
CA GLU A 139 -12.18 10.16 -0.58
C GLU A 139 -10.97 10.90 0.02
N PRO A 140 -11.13 12.02 0.76
CA PRO A 140 -9.99 12.69 1.42
C PRO A 140 -9.25 11.81 2.42
N LEU A 141 -9.97 10.95 3.16
CA LEU A 141 -9.37 9.98 4.09
C LEU A 141 -8.44 9.01 3.34
N GLU A 142 -8.91 8.45 2.23
CA GLU A 142 -8.10 7.52 1.44
C GLU A 142 -6.94 8.20 0.74
N ASP A 143 -7.14 9.38 0.18
CA ASP A 143 -6.08 10.06 -0.55
C ASP A 143 -4.97 10.52 0.39
N THR A 144 -5.32 11.04 1.57
CA THR A 144 -4.32 11.37 2.60
C THR A 144 -3.58 10.12 3.07
N ARG A 145 -4.30 9.00 3.27
CA ARG A 145 -3.67 7.74 3.68
C ARG A 145 -2.70 7.22 2.60
N LYS A 146 -3.11 7.21 1.34
CA LYS A 146 -2.27 6.81 0.20
C LYS A 146 -1.02 7.68 0.11
N TYR A 147 -1.19 9.00 0.22
CA TYR A 147 -0.08 9.95 0.22
C TYR A 147 0.92 9.67 1.35
N LEU A 148 0.43 9.47 2.59
CA LEU A 148 1.29 9.15 3.72
C LEU A 148 2.05 7.85 3.52
N VAL A 149 1.37 6.77 3.12
CA VAL A 149 2.01 5.48 2.88
C VAL A 149 3.09 5.61 1.80
N HIS A 150 2.80 6.33 0.72
CA HIS A 150 3.76 6.59 -0.35
C HIS A 150 4.97 7.39 0.15
N SER A 151 4.74 8.48 0.89
CA SER A 151 5.79 9.32 1.46
C SER A 151 6.70 8.55 2.43
N MET A 152 6.12 7.69 3.27
CA MET A 152 6.89 6.84 4.18
C MET A 152 7.73 5.80 3.41
N ALA A 153 7.18 5.21 2.35
CA ALA A 153 7.93 4.31 1.48
C ALA A 153 9.14 5.02 0.83
N LEU A 154 8.94 6.25 0.33
CA LEU A 154 10.00 7.08 -0.22
C LEU A 154 11.09 7.40 0.81
N LEU A 155 10.72 7.68 2.06
CA LEU A 155 11.67 7.92 3.14
C LEU A 155 12.55 6.70 3.42
N ILE A 156 11.94 5.52 3.49
CA ILE A 156 12.66 4.24 3.68
C ILE A 156 13.61 4.01 2.51
N GLN A 157 13.11 4.14 1.27
CA GLN A 157 13.92 3.96 0.06
C GLN A 157 15.08 4.94 -0.01
N LYS A 158 14.86 6.21 0.33
CA LYS A 158 15.91 7.25 0.37
C LYS A 158 17.03 6.87 1.34
N ASN A 159 16.67 6.48 2.56
CA ASN A 159 17.65 6.10 3.58
C ASN A 159 18.42 4.84 3.20
N TRP A 160 17.74 3.86 2.61
CA TRP A 160 18.37 2.64 2.12
C TRP A 160 19.37 2.90 0.98
N LYS A 161 18.98 3.69 -0.03
CA LYS A 161 19.86 4.08 -1.12
C LYS A 161 21.09 4.84 -0.62
N ARG A 162 20.91 5.77 0.34
CA ARG A 162 22.01 6.46 1.01
C ARG A 162 22.94 5.47 1.70
N TYR A 163 22.40 4.52 2.48
CA TYR A 163 23.20 3.53 3.20
C TYR A 163 24.08 2.71 2.24
N ILE A 164 23.51 2.21 1.15
CA ILE A 164 24.26 1.46 0.13
C ILE A 164 25.39 2.32 -0.46
N GLN A 165 25.08 3.57 -0.84
CA GLN A 165 26.07 4.44 -1.47
C GLN A 165 27.21 4.82 -0.53
N VAL A 166 26.91 5.09 0.75
CA VAL A 166 27.93 5.37 1.77
C VAL A 166 28.85 4.16 1.95
N LYS A 167 28.28 2.96 2.08
CA LYS A 167 29.06 1.72 2.23
C LYS A 167 29.98 1.49 1.02
N HIS A 168 29.46 1.72 -0.19
CA HIS A 168 30.24 1.60 -1.42
C HIS A 168 31.39 2.63 -1.49
N TYR A 169 31.09 3.90 -1.20
CA TYR A 169 32.09 4.97 -1.15
C TYR A 169 33.20 4.69 -0.13
N GLU A 170 32.84 4.24 1.08
CA GLU A 170 33.83 3.90 2.11
C GLU A 170 34.75 2.76 1.68
N HIS A 171 34.21 1.75 1.00
CA HIS A 171 35.00 0.65 0.46
C HIS A 171 36.03 1.15 -0.55
N ILE A 172 35.59 1.93 -1.54
CA ILE A 172 36.47 2.55 -2.55
C ILE A 172 37.51 3.42 -1.88
N ARG A 173 37.10 4.34 -0.99
CA ARG A 173 38.02 5.26 -0.30
C ARG A 173 39.10 4.52 0.47
N LYS A 174 38.76 3.45 1.21
CA LYS A 174 39.73 2.63 1.94
C LYS A 174 40.73 1.96 0.97
N ALA A 175 40.27 1.42 -0.15
CA ALA A 175 41.15 0.83 -1.16
C ALA A 175 42.06 1.88 -1.81
N THR A 176 41.52 3.03 -2.20
CA THR A 176 42.29 4.14 -2.79
C THR A 176 43.36 4.65 -1.84
N LEU A 177 43.04 4.86 -0.56
CA LEU A 177 44.02 5.32 0.43
C LEU A 177 45.17 4.31 0.58
N LYS A 178 44.88 3.01 0.66
CA LYS A 178 45.91 1.97 0.73
C LYS A 178 46.87 2.04 -0.47
N ILE A 179 46.33 2.17 -1.68
CA ILE A 179 47.13 2.29 -2.91
C ILE A 179 47.96 3.57 -2.89
N GLN A 180 47.37 4.70 -2.50
CA GLN A 180 48.07 5.98 -2.41
C GLN A 180 49.23 5.95 -1.41
N HIS A 181 49.02 5.36 -0.22
CA HIS A 181 50.07 5.20 0.78
C HIS A 181 51.22 4.33 0.27
N ALA A 182 50.92 3.18 -0.35
CA ALA A 182 51.92 2.29 -0.92
C ALA A 182 52.74 2.99 -2.01
N TYR A 183 52.08 3.70 -2.93
CA TYR A 183 52.75 4.44 -4.00
C TYR A 183 53.66 5.55 -3.47
N ARG A 184 53.18 6.36 -2.51
CA ARG A 184 53.99 7.44 -1.90
C ARG A 184 55.22 6.88 -1.19
N GLY A 185 55.06 5.79 -0.44
CA GLY A 185 56.18 5.11 0.23
C GLY A 185 57.19 4.54 -0.76
N TRP A 186 56.73 3.86 -1.81
CA TRP A 186 57.58 3.34 -2.88
C TRP A 186 58.37 4.46 -3.59
N LYS A 187 57.71 5.56 -3.96
CA LYS A 187 58.33 6.71 -4.62
C LYS A 187 59.45 7.32 -3.75
N MET A 188 59.17 7.58 -2.47
CA MET A 188 60.18 8.13 -1.55
C MET A 188 61.36 7.17 -1.35
N ARG A 189 61.09 5.86 -1.23
CA ARG A 189 62.16 4.85 -1.08
C ARG A 189 63.06 4.81 -2.32
N ILE A 190 62.50 4.86 -3.53
CA ILE A 190 63.30 4.92 -4.76
C ILE A 190 64.18 6.17 -4.77
N GLN A 191 63.62 7.33 -4.44
CA GLN A 191 64.37 8.59 -4.42
C GLN A 191 65.52 8.55 -3.40
N PHE A 192 65.25 8.06 -2.19
CA PHE A 192 66.27 7.89 -1.15
C PHE A 192 67.37 6.92 -1.58
N LEU A 193 67.03 5.77 -2.16
CA LEU A 193 68.02 4.79 -2.62
C LEU A 193 68.91 5.34 -3.74
N ARG A 194 68.34 6.15 -4.65
CA ARG A 194 69.11 6.86 -5.69
C ARG A 194 70.10 7.84 -5.08
N MET A 195 69.64 8.70 -4.16
CA MET A 195 70.52 9.66 -3.46
C MET A 195 71.60 8.96 -2.63
N ARG A 196 71.24 7.90 -1.89
CA ARG A 196 72.18 7.14 -1.08
C ARG A 196 73.27 6.48 -1.92
N ARG A 197 72.91 5.89 -3.07
CA ARG A 197 73.89 5.31 -4.01
C ARG A 197 74.86 6.38 -4.50
N ALA A 198 74.35 7.54 -4.94
CA ALA A 198 75.20 8.65 -5.37
C ALA A 198 76.14 9.13 -4.26
N ALA A 199 75.63 9.32 -3.04
CA ALA A 199 76.43 9.73 -1.89
C ALA A 199 77.54 8.73 -1.54
N VAL A 200 77.25 7.42 -1.53
CA VAL A 200 78.24 6.37 -1.25
C VAL A 200 79.35 6.35 -2.31
N VAL A 201 79.01 6.52 -3.59
CA VAL A 201 80.00 6.58 -4.68
C VAL A 201 80.91 7.80 -4.53
N ILE A 202 80.36 8.97 -4.24
CA ILE A 202 81.14 10.19 -4.02
C ILE A 202 82.06 10.02 -2.80
N GLN A 203 81.52 9.53 -1.69
CA GLN A 203 82.27 9.30 -0.45
C GLN A 203 83.41 8.28 -0.65
N SER A 204 83.19 7.20 -1.41
CA SER A 204 84.22 6.20 -1.66
C SER A 204 85.36 6.76 -2.52
N HIS A 205 85.04 7.57 -3.53
CA HIS A 205 86.05 8.23 -4.36
C HIS A 205 86.88 9.23 -3.56
N LEU A 206 86.24 10.08 -2.75
CA LEU A 206 86.93 11.04 -1.89
C LEU A 206 87.84 10.36 -0.87
N ARG A 207 87.34 9.32 -0.18
CA ARG A 207 88.16 8.54 0.76
C ARG A 207 89.35 7.87 0.07
N GLY A 208 89.14 7.37 -1.16
CA GLY A 208 90.22 6.76 -1.95
C GLY A 208 91.28 7.75 -2.41
N VAL A 209 90.91 8.99 -2.76
CA VAL A 209 91.87 10.07 -3.07
C VAL A 209 92.66 10.45 -1.83
N TYR A 210 91.98 10.72 -0.72
CA TYR A 210 92.63 11.11 0.53
C TYR A 210 93.62 10.05 1.04
N ALA A 211 93.26 8.76 0.94
CA ALA A 211 94.16 7.67 1.31
C ALA A 211 95.41 7.56 0.41
N ARG A 212 95.34 8.00 -0.85
CA ARG A 212 96.48 8.03 -1.79
C ARG A 212 97.35 9.28 -1.68
N GLU A 213 96.86 10.36 -1.07
CA GLU A 213 97.67 11.55 -0.77
C GLU A 213 98.47 11.40 0.52
N ILE A 214 98.01 10.55 1.44
CA ILE A 214 98.62 10.34 2.76
C ILE A 214 99.74 9.27 2.75
N TYR A 215 99.79 8.44 1.71
CA TYR A 215 100.85 7.46 1.47
C TYR A 215 101.70 7.88 0.29
#